data_AF-A0A537IYD5-F1
#
_entry.id   AF-A0A537IYD5-F1
#
_cell.length_a   1.000
_cell.length_b   1.000
_cell.length_c   1.000
_cell.angle_alpha   90.00
_cell.angle_beta   90.00
_cell.angle_gamma   90.00
#
_symmetry.space_group_name_H-M   'P 1'
#
loop_
_entity.id
_entity.type
_entity.pdbx_description
1 polymer ?
#
loop_
_entity_poly.entity_id
_entity_poly.type
_entity_poly.pdbx_seq_one_letter_code
_entity_poly.pdbx_strand_id
1 'polypeptide(L)' 'MPTLTIKGLPHALYHRLKERAEAHRRSLNREVIVCLEQATTLPVVDPQTWLADAAQLRARLALPPLTEARLRRAKTAGRP' A
#
# COMPACT_ATOMS: atom_id res chain seq x y z
N MET A 1 1.05 6.97 27.48
CA MET A 1 1.00 6.94 26.00
C MET A 1 0.05 8.01 25.53
N PRO A 2 0.36 8.76 24.46
CA PRO A 2 -0.56 9.74 23.91
C PRO A 2 -1.84 9.04 23.44
N THR A 3 -2.98 9.68 23.70
CA THR A 3 -4.30 9.20 23.27
C THR A 3 -4.90 10.24 22.34
N LEU A 4 -5.58 9.78 21.29
CA LEU A 4 -6.24 10.63 20.30
C LEU A 4 -7.73 10.28 20.28
N THR A 5 -8.58 11.29 20.44
CA THR A 5 -10.04 11.14 20.37
C THR A 5 -10.54 11.83 19.10
N ILE A 6 -11.23 11.08 18.24
CA ILE A 6 -11.85 11.62 17.02
C ILE A 6 -13.32 11.93 17.32
N LYS A 7 -13.65 13.21 17.51
CA LYS A 7 -15.05 13.64 17.69
C LYS A 7 -15.74 13.76 16.33
N GLY A 8 -17.02 13.36 16.28
CA GLY A 8 -17.83 13.51 15.07
C GLY A 8 -17.45 12.58 13.92
N LEU A 9 -16.86 11.42 14.22
CA LEU A 9 -16.52 10.42 13.19
C LEU A 9 -17.81 10.00 12.45
N PRO A 10 -17.92 10.21 11.12
CA PRO A 10 -19.11 9.82 10.38
C PRO A 10 -19.36 8.31 10.50
N HIS A 11 -20.60 7.90 10.73
CA HIS A 11 -20.96 6.47 10.87
C HIS A 11 -20.46 5.63 9.68
N ALA A 12 -20.64 6.12 8.45
CA ALA A 12 -20.15 5.44 7.25
C ALA A 12 -18.62 5.28 7.22
N LEU A 13 -17.86 6.19 7.83
CA LEU A 13 -16.40 6.05 7.95
C LEU A 13 -16.04 5.03 9.03
N TYR A 14 -16.73 5.05 10.17
CA TYR A 14 -16.54 4.05 11.23
C TYR A 14 -16.77 2.63 10.70
N HIS A 15 -17.87 2.40 9.96
CA HIS A 15 -18.18 1.09 9.40
C HIS A 15 -17.09 0.60 8.43
N ARG A 16 -16.65 1.45 7.49
CA ARG A 16 -15.56 1.11 6.57
C ARG A 16 -14.25 0.79 7.30
N LEU A 17 -13.92 1.53 8.37
CA LEU A 17 -12.72 1.24 9.17
C LEU A 17 -12.84 -0.09 9.90
N LYS A 18 -14.03 -0.44 10.40
CA LYS A 18 -14.29 -1.72 11.06
C LYS A 18 -14.15 -2.90 10.10
N GLU A 19 -14.75 -2.82 8.92
CA GLU A 19 -14.63 -3.84 7.87
C GLU A 19 -13.17 -4.06 7.45
N ARG A 20 -12.41 -2.96 7.26
CA ARG A 20 -10.97 -3.04 6.96
C ARG A 20 -10.18 -3.68 8.09
N ALA A 21 -10.47 -3.31 9.34
CA ALA A 21 -9.80 -3.88 10.49
C ALA A 21 -10.02 -5.41 10.58
N GLU A 22 -11.25 -5.87 10.34
CA GLU A 22 -11.62 -7.29 10.27
C GLU A 22 -10.90 -8.00 9.11
N ALA A 23 -10.92 -7.44 7.91
CA ALA A 23 -10.22 -7.98 6.74
C ALA A 23 -8.70 -8.10 6.98
N HIS A 24 -8.12 -7.14 7.69
CA HIS A 24 -6.71 -7.15 8.07
C HIS A 24 -6.41 -7.94 9.35
N ARG A 25 -7.44 -8.54 9.99
CA ARG A 25 -7.35 -9.29 11.25
C ARG A 25 -6.65 -8.51 12.37
N ARG A 26 -7.01 -7.24 12.53
CA ARG A 26 -6.46 -6.34 13.56
C ARG A 26 -7.56 -5.59 14.29
N SER A 27 -7.25 -5.06 15.47
CA SER A 27 -8.18 -4.19 16.17
C SER A 27 -8.38 -2.86 15.42
N LEU A 28 -9.55 -2.24 15.61
CA LEU A 28 -9.85 -0.93 15.02
C LEU A 28 -8.80 0.13 15.38
N ASN A 29 -8.33 0.12 16.63
CA ASN A 29 -7.27 1.03 17.07
C ASN A 29 -5.97 0.84 16.26
N ARG A 30 -5.56 -0.42 16.03
CA ARG A 30 -4.38 -0.73 15.20
C ARG A 30 -4.58 -0.29 13.76
N GLU A 31 -5.77 -0.48 13.19
CA GLU A 31 -6.09 -0.01 11.83
C GLU A 31 -5.99 1.52 11.73
N VAL A 32 -6.55 2.26 12.70
CA VAL A 32 -6.47 3.73 12.73
C VAL A 32 -5.02 4.20 12.82
N ILE A 33 -4.19 3.57 13.66
CA ILE A 33 -2.77 3.90 13.76
C ILE A 33 -2.07 3.69 12.41
N VAL A 34 -2.29 2.55 11.74
CA VAL A 34 -1.69 2.28 10.43
C VAL A 34 -2.15 3.28 9.37
N CYS A 35 -3.43 3.66 9.37
CA CYS A 35 -3.92 4.70 8.46
C CYS A 35 -3.23 6.05 8.72
N LEU A 36 -3.04 6.44 9.99
CA LEU A 36 -2.33 7.66 10.34
C LEU A 36 -0.86 7.60 9.93
N GLU A 37 -0.17 6.50 10.21
CA GLU A 37 1.22 6.29 9.79
C GLU A 37 1.37 6.41 8.27
N GLN A 38 0.47 5.79 7.49
CA GLN A 38 0.50 5.92 6.03
C GLN A 38 0.27 7.37 5.59
N ALA A 39 -0.71 8.05 6.18
CA ALA A 39 -1.02 9.44 5.84
C ALA A 39 0.10 10.43 6.20
N THR A 40 0.89 10.15 7.26
CA THR A 40 1.99 11.01 7.68
C THR A 40 3.34 10.63 7.05
N THR A 41 3.51 9.38 6.63
CA THR A 41 4.80 8.87 6.12
C THR A 41 4.88 8.96 4.59
N LEU A 42 3.76 8.91 3.88
CA LEU A 42 3.77 9.07 2.43
C LEU A 42 4.03 10.54 2.08
N PRO A 43 5.19 10.91 1.51
CA PRO A 43 5.34 12.23 0.93
C PRO A 43 4.31 12.39 -0.18
N VAL A 44 3.78 13.61 -0.34
CA VAL A 44 3.01 13.95 -1.55
C VAL A 44 4.01 13.90 -2.70
N VAL A 45 4.06 12.77 -3.41
CA VAL A 45 4.94 12.61 -4.55
C VAL A 45 4.21 13.16 -5.77
N ASP A 46 4.83 14.14 -6.41
CA ASP A 46 4.38 14.62 -7.71
C ASP A 46 4.40 13.46 -8.74
N PRO A 47 3.30 13.23 -9.49
CA PRO A 47 3.22 12.11 -10.42
C PRO A 47 4.33 12.08 -11.47
N GLN A 48 4.79 13.23 -11.96
CA GLN A 48 5.87 13.28 -12.94
C GLN A 48 7.20 12.84 -12.32
N THR A 49 7.46 13.30 -11.09
CA THR A 49 8.63 12.90 -10.30
C THR A 49 8.63 11.40 -10.03
N TRP A 50 7.49 10.83 -9.63
CA TRP A 50 7.35 9.39 -9.41
C TRP A 50 7.62 8.58 -10.69
N LEU A 51 7.10 9.04 -11.84
CA LEU A 51 7.33 8.37 -13.12
C LEU A 51 8.80 8.44 -13.53
N ALA A 52 9.46 9.58 -13.33
CA ALA A 52 10.89 9.74 -13.60
C ALA A 52 11.74 8.81 -12.72
N ASP A 53 11.47 8.76 -11.41
CA ASP A 53 12.15 7.87 -10.46
C ASP A 53 11.94 6.39 -10.83
N ALA A 54 10.72 6.01 -11.19
CA ALA A 54 10.41 4.66 -11.64
C ALA A 54 11.15 4.31 -12.94
N ALA A 55 11.27 5.24 -13.88
CA ALA A 55 12.03 5.05 -15.11
C ALA A 55 13.54 4.88 -14.83
N GLN A 56 14.11 5.72 -13.95
CA GLN A 56 15.51 5.59 -13.53
C GLN A 56 15.78 4.27 -12.82
N LEU A 57 14.88 3.83 -11.92
CA LEU A 57 15.01 2.55 -11.24
C LEU A 57 15.01 1.39 -12.22
N ARG A 58 14.09 1.38 -13.20
CA ARG A 58 14.05 0.36 -14.26
C ARG A 58 15.34 0.32 -15.07
N ALA A 59 15.89 1.48 -15.42
CA ALA A 59 17.16 1.57 -16.13
C ALA A 59 18.32 1.00 -15.30
N ARG A 60 18.39 1.32 -14.00
CA ARG A 60 19.43 0.81 -13.09
C ARG A 60 19.37 -0.70 -12.89
N LEU A 61 18.17 -1.25 -12.76
CA LEU A 61 17.99 -2.69 -12.56
C LEU A 61 18.28 -3.49 -13.84
N ALA A 62 18.28 -2.84 -15.01
CA ALA A 62 18.49 -3.45 -16.32
C ALA A 62 17.67 -4.74 -16.54
N LEU A 63 16.50 -4.81 -15.90
CA LEU A 63 15.67 -6.00 -15.93
C LEU A 63 15.02 -6.12 -17.31
N PRO A 64 14.99 -7.33 -17.88
CA PRO A 64 14.26 -7.54 -19.10
C PRO A 64 12.75 -7.31 -18.88
N PRO A 65 12.01 -6.88 -19.91
CA PRO A 65 10.60 -6.59 -19.78
C PRO A 65 9.84 -7.81 -19.25
N LEU A 66 8.93 -7.55 -18.31
CA LEU A 66 8.02 -8.55 -17.76
C LEU A 66 6.94 -8.85 -18.79
N THR A 67 7.26 -9.77 -19.72
CA THR A 67 6.31 -10.19 -20.75
C THR A 67 5.37 -11.26 -20.23
N GLU A 68 4.20 -11.37 -20.85
CA GLU A 68 3.22 -12.41 -20.57
C GLU A 68 3.82 -13.82 -20.70
N ALA A 69 4.64 -14.04 -21.73
CA ALA A 69 5.34 -15.31 -21.92
C ALA A 69 6.31 -15.63 -20.76
N ARG A 70 7.04 -14.63 -20.25
CA ARG A 70 7.91 -14.79 -19.07
C ARG A 70 7.12 -15.11 -17.81
N LEU A 71 6.01 -14.42 -17.59
CA LEU A 71 5.12 -14.66 -16.46
C LEU A 71 4.54 -16.08 -16.50
N ARG A 72 4.05 -16.53 -17.65
CA ARG A 72 3.56 -17.91 -17.82
C ARG A 72 4.64 -18.92 -17.54
N ARG A 73 5.83 -18.74 -18.13
CA ARG A 73 6.96 -19.66 -17.91
C ARG A 73 7.36 -19.73 -16.44
N ALA A 74 7.39 -18.60 -15.74
CA ALA A 74 7.70 -18.55 -14.31
C ALA A 74 6.62 -19.25 -13.46
N LYS A 75 5.33 -19.08 -13.80
CA LYS A 75 4.22 -19.80 -13.13
C LYS A 75 4.32 -21.31 -13.34
N THR A 76 4.60 -21.76 -14.57
CA THR A 76 4.67 -23.19 -14.90
C THR A 76 5.93 -23.87 -14.38
N ALA A 77 7.05 -23.14 -14.29
CA ALA A 77 8.32 -23.68 -13.80
C ALA A 77 8.27 -24.02 -12.29
N GLY A 78 7.31 -23.47 -11.54
CA GLY A 78 7.19 -23.71 -10.10
C GLY A 78 8.37 -23.12 -9.31
N ARG A 79 8.47 -23.51 -8.04
CA ARG A 79 9.64 -23.22 -7.20
C ARG A 79 10.60 -24.43 -7.31
N PRO A 80 11.91 -24.24 -7.47
CA PRO A 80 12.85 -25.35 -7.33
C PRO A 80 12.77 -26.00 -5.95
#